data_AF-A0A6J8BSS9-F1
#
_entry.id   AF-A0A6J8BSS9-F1
#
_cell.length_a   1.000
_cell.length_b   1.000
_cell.length_c   1.000
_cell.angle_alpha   90.00
_cell.angle_beta   90.00
_cell.angle_gamma   90.00
#
_symmetry.space_group_name_H-M   'P 1'
#
loop_
_entity.id
_entity.type
_entity.pdbx_description
1 polymer ?
#
loop_
_entity_poly.entity_id
_entity_poly.type
_entity_poly.pdbx_seq_one_letter_code
_entity_poly.pdbx_strand_id
1 'polypeptide(L)'
;MVLPSKCLLQTYKNRVQHEPGIQKDILHWMKNEVLAQNICLGGYEGGIMLDEMSIQEKIEHRKKGNSFENIGFNKRLDETHYMITLCSGKESLQLASHVLQLLFFGHTGFRFPFAHYPTTQVTPSELLLIFWQSVKMLGLFSFTVTYVSLDGAQCNRDFMKIN
;
A
#
# COMPACT_ATOMS: atom_id res chain seq x y z
N MET A 1 30.34 21.21 4.25
CA MET A 1 29.49 20.15 3.66
C MET A 1 28.89 20.72 2.39
N VAL A 2 29.13 20.12 1.22
CA VAL A 2 28.57 20.60 -0.05
C VAL A 2 27.29 19.80 -0.32
N LEU A 3 26.13 20.47 -0.29
CA LEU A 3 24.85 19.85 -0.60
C LEU A 3 24.50 20.04 -2.08
N PRO A 4 23.84 19.06 -2.72
CA PRO A 4 23.40 19.18 -4.11
C PRO A 4 22.34 20.28 -4.29
N SER A 5 22.23 20.77 -5.52
CA SER A 5 21.21 21.76 -5.88
C SER A 5 19.79 21.17 -5.81
N LYS A 6 18.79 22.04 -5.61
CA LYS A 6 17.37 21.65 -5.60
C LYS A 6 16.95 20.90 -6.86
N CYS A 7 17.43 21.35 -8.03
CA CYS A 7 17.13 20.72 -9.31
C CYS A 7 17.64 19.27 -9.35
N LEU A 8 18.90 19.07 -8.96
CA LEU A 8 19.51 17.75 -8.95
C LEU A 8 18.80 16.80 -7.97
N LEU A 9 18.44 17.28 -6.78
CA LEU A 9 17.63 16.51 -5.81
C LEU A 9 16.26 16.10 -6.37
N GLN A 10 15.59 17.01 -7.08
CA GLN A 10 14.29 16.73 -7.68
C GLN A 10 14.39 15.70 -8.81
N THR A 11 15.46 15.75 -9.62
CA THR A 11 15.74 14.72 -10.63
C THR A 11 15.94 13.34 -10.00
N TYR A 12 16.70 13.25 -8.90
CA TYR A 12 16.88 11.98 -8.19
C TYR A 12 15.58 11.49 -7.57
N LYS A 13 14.81 12.36 -6.92
CA LYS A 13 13.51 12.01 -6.34
C LYS A 13 12.54 11.45 -7.38
N ASN A 14 12.44 12.11 -8.54
CA ASN A 14 11.53 11.71 -9.61
C ASN A 14 11.95 10.43 -10.35
N ARG A 15 13.16 9.92 -10.11
CA ARG A 15 13.63 8.66 -10.68
C ARG A 15 12.93 7.46 -10.03
N VAL A 16 12.51 7.58 -8.78
CA VAL A 16 11.77 6.53 -8.06
C VAL A 16 10.29 6.70 -8.35
N GLN A 17 9.67 5.70 -8.97
CA GLN A 17 8.24 5.73 -9.27
C GLN A 17 7.47 4.88 -8.26
N HIS A 18 6.58 5.53 -7.54
CA HIS A 18 5.62 4.88 -6.66
C HIS A 18 4.30 4.71 -7.39
N GLU A 19 3.85 3.46 -7.48
CA GLU A 19 2.56 3.05 -8.00
C GLU A 19 1.73 2.47 -6.84
N PRO A 20 0.41 2.62 -6.88
CA PRO A 20 -0.42 2.02 -5.85
C PRO A 20 -0.47 0.50 -5.97
N GLY A 21 -0.55 -0.14 -4.81
CA GLY A 21 -0.48 -1.57 -4.60
C GLY A 21 0.81 -2.01 -3.89
N ILE A 22 1.02 -3.34 -3.86
CA ILE A 22 2.26 -3.94 -3.36
C ILE A 22 3.30 -3.96 -4.50
N GLN A 23 4.38 -3.22 -4.32
CA GLN A 23 5.48 -3.17 -5.29
C GLN A 23 6.65 -4.07 -4.85
N LYS A 24 7.15 -4.90 -5.77
CA LYS A 24 8.31 -5.77 -5.51
C LYS A 24 9.57 -4.97 -5.16
N ASP A 25 9.77 -3.81 -5.81
CA ASP A 25 10.95 -2.97 -5.57
C ASP A 25 10.98 -2.43 -4.13
N ILE A 26 9.81 -2.07 -3.59
CA ILE A 26 9.66 -1.62 -2.21
C ILE A 26 9.93 -2.75 -1.23
N LEU A 27 9.50 -3.99 -1.51
CA LEU A 27 9.82 -5.15 -0.68
C LEU A 27 11.31 -5.54 -0.75
N HIS A 28 11.96 -5.38 -1.90
CA HIS A 28 13.42 -5.51 -1.99
C HIS A 28 14.12 -4.45 -1.15
N TRP A 29 13.64 -3.21 -1.19
CA TRP A 29 14.17 -2.14 -0.36
C TRP A 29 13.97 -2.43 1.13
N MET A 30 12.78 -2.87 1.53
CA MET A 30 12.49 -3.31 2.89
C MET A 30 13.51 -4.37 3.35
N LYS A 31 13.76 -5.41 2.54
CA LYS A 31 14.76 -6.45 2.85
C LYS A 31 16.17 -5.85 3.00
N ASN A 32 16.55 -4.93 2.13
CA ASN A 32 17.86 -4.28 2.20
C ASN A 32 18.01 -3.40 3.45
N GLU A 33 16.95 -2.71 3.87
CA GLU A 33 16.94 -1.92 5.12
C GLU A 33 17.13 -2.81 6.34
N VAL A 34 16.48 -3.95 6.39
CA VAL A 34 16.64 -4.92 7.48
C VAL A 34 18.08 -5.44 7.56
N LEU A 35 18.70 -5.71 6.42
CA LEU A 35 20.12 -6.09 6.34
C LEU A 35 21.05 -4.95 6.76
N ALA A 36 20.79 -3.72 6.31
CA ALA A 36 21.59 -2.55 6.64
C ALA A 36 21.55 -2.23 8.15
N GLN A 37 20.40 -2.43 8.78
CA GLN A 37 20.18 -2.22 10.21
C GLN A 37 20.62 -3.41 11.08
N ASN A 38 21.11 -4.51 10.47
CA ASN A 38 21.50 -5.74 11.16
C ASN A 38 20.43 -6.28 12.13
N ILE A 39 19.18 -6.24 11.69
CA ILE A 39 18.05 -6.64 12.55
C ILE A 39 18.11 -8.14 12.79
N CYS A 40 17.90 -8.55 14.04
CA CYS A 40 17.87 -9.96 14.40
C CYS A 40 16.66 -10.68 13.79
N LEU A 41 16.68 -12.02 13.80
CA LEU A 41 15.62 -12.85 13.21
C LEU A 41 14.21 -12.51 13.73
N GLY A 42 14.09 -12.10 15.00
CA GLY A 42 12.81 -11.68 15.57
C GLY A 42 12.20 -10.43 14.93
N GLY A 43 12.97 -9.64 14.17
CA GLY A 43 12.46 -8.49 13.41
C GLY A 43 11.86 -8.84 12.05
N TYR A 44 12.07 -10.07 11.57
CA TYR A 44 11.37 -10.61 10.40
C TYR A 44 9.98 -11.13 10.77
N GLU A 45 9.72 -11.34 12.05
CA GLU A 45 8.41 -11.72 12.58
C GLU A 45 7.69 -10.50 13.13
N GLY A 46 6.40 -10.36 12.80
CA GLY A 46 5.64 -9.19 13.23
C GLY A 46 4.22 -9.20 12.69
N GLY A 47 3.59 -8.03 12.68
CA GLY A 47 2.24 -7.87 12.17
C GLY A 47 2.12 -6.85 11.05
N ILE A 48 0.93 -6.83 10.44
CA ILE A 48 0.54 -5.78 9.49
C ILE A 48 -0.33 -4.78 10.23
N MET A 49 0.01 -3.50 10.16
CA MET A 49 -0.88 -2.41 10.57
C MET A 49 -1.57 -1.86 9.33
N LEU A 50 -2.89 -1.79 9.38
CA LEU A 50 -3.74 -1.21 8.34
C LEU A 50 -4.37 0.06 8.88
N ASP A 51 -4.26 1.14 8.11
CA ASP A 51 -4.89 2.41 8.43
C ASP A 51 -5.42 3.05 7.15
N GLU A 52 -6.59 3.68 7.23
CA GLU A 52 -7.23 4.38 6.11
C GLU A 52 -7.26 5.88 6.41
N MET A 53 -6.54 6.66 5.62
CA MET A 53 -6.43 8.11 5.80
C MET A 53 -7.23 8.85 4.73
N SER A 54 -8.05 9.81 5.14
CA SER A 54 -8.78 10.68 4.22
C SER A 54 -7.84 11.61 3.45
N ILE A 55 -8.10 11.77 2.16
CA ILE A 55 -7.38 12.67 1.24
C ILE A 55 -8.37 13.58 0.50
N GLN A 56 -7.87 14.67 -0.06
CA GLN A 56 -8.70 15.54 -0.88
C GLN A 56 -8.94 14.90 -2.26
N GLU A 57 -10.20 14.68 -2.60
CA GLU A 57 -10.60 14.20 -3.92
C GLU A 57 -10.22 15.20 -5.01
N LYS A 58 -9.29 14.80 -5.88
CA LYS A 58 -8.85 15.64 -6.98
C LYS A 58 -8.20 14.82 -8.09
N ILE A 59 -8.43 15.23 -9.34
CA ILE A 59 -7.65 14.75 -10.48
C ILE A 59 -6.39 15.59 -10.59
N GLU A 60 -5.24 14.92 -10.69
CA GLU A 60 -3.97 15.58 -10.99
C GLU A 60 -3.37 15.05 -12.29
N HIS A 61 -2.64 15.91 -12.99
CA HIS A 61 -1.92 15.55 -14.19
C HIS A 61 -0.46 15.28 -13.82
N ARG A 62 -0.02 14.02 -13.99
CA ARG A 62 1.38 13.62 -13.80
C ARG A 62 2.04 13.48 -15.16
N LYS A 63 3.19 14.14 -15.34
CA LYS A 63 4.04 13.91 -16.51
C LYS A 63 4.93 12.69 -16.28
N LYS A 64 4.79 11.66 -17.11
CA LYS A 64 5.60 10.43 -17.07
C LYS A 64 6.41 10.34 -18.37
N GLY A 65 7.65 10.82 -18.33
CA GLY A 65 8.48 10.95 -19.53
C GLY A 65 7.88 11.95 -20.53
N ASN A 66 7.46 11.47 -21.70
CA ASN A 66 6.84 12.29 -22.75
C ASN A 66 5.30 12.27 -22.74
N SER A 67 4.65 11.47 -21.89
CA SER A 67 3.19 11.42 -21.78
C SER A 67 2.69 12.11 -20.51
N PHE A 68 1.41 12.49 -20.55
CA PHE A 68 0.65 12.95 -19.39
C PHE A 68 -0.35 11.87 -18.99
N GLU A 69 -0.45 11.61 -17.70
CA GLU A 69 -1.36 10.64 -17.11
C GLU A 69 -2.25 11.34 -16.07
N ASN A 70 -3.54 11.02 -16.09
CA ASN A 70 -4.48 11.50 -15.08
C ASN A 70 -4.44 10.56 -13.89
N ILE A 71 -4.08 11.08 -12.73
CA ILE A 71 -4.06 10.34 -11.46
C ILE A 71 -5.13 10.89 -10.51
N GLY A 72 -5.42 10.15 -9.44
CA GLY A 72 -6.42 10.54 -8.44
C GLY A 72 -7.69 9.69 -8.46
N PHE A 73 -7.75 8.67 -9.30
CA PHE A 73 -8.83 7.69 -9.29
C PHE A 73 -8.62 6.62 -8.22
N ASN A 74 -9.73 6.07 -7.73
CA ASN A 74 -9.73 4.88 -6.89
C ASN A 74 -9.12 3.70 -7.68
N LYS A 75 -8.19 2.98 -7.06
CA LYS A 75 -7.57 1.78 -7.62
C LYS A 75 -7.96 0.57 -6.78
N ARG A 76 -9.05 -0.09 -7.21
CA ARG A 76 -9.50 -1.38 -6.67
C ARG A 76 -8.62 -2.52 -7.13
N LEU A 77 -8.68 -3.64 -6.41
CA LEU A 77 -8.16 -4.92 -6.90
C LEU A 77 -9.00 -5.40 -8.09
N ASP A 78 -8.34 -6.07 -9.04
CA ASP A 78 -8.96 -6.55 -10.28
C ASP A 78 -10.16 -7.47 -9.98
N GLU A 79 -10.02 -8.39 -9.02
CA GLU A 79 -11.07 -9.33 -8.63
C GLU A 79 -12.32 -8.61 -8.13
N THR A 80 -12.15 -7.59 -7.29
CA THR A 80 -13.27 -6.83 -6.73
C THR A 80 -13.90 -5.94 -7.79
N HIS A 81 -13.07 -5.34 -8.65
CA HIS A 81 -13.53 -4.56 -9.78
C HIS A 81 -14.43 -5.39 -10.70
N TYR A 82 -13.98 -6.57 -11.13
CA TYR A 82 -14.78 -7.46 -11.99
C TYR A 82 -16.08 -7.90 -11.32
N MET A 83 -16.04 -8.27 -10.03
CA MET A 83 -17.24 -8.67 -9.30
C MET A 83 -18.28 -7.54 -9.27
N ILE A 84 -17.87 -6.31 -8.99
CA ILE A 84 -18.77 -5.15 -8.94
C ILE A 84 -19.34 -4.86 -10.33
N THR A 85 -18.52 -4.93 -11.38
CA THR A 85 -18.97 -4.74 -12.76
C THR A 85 -19.99 -5.81 -13.17
N LEU A 86 -19.77 -7.07 -12.78
CA LEU A 86 -20.71 -8.18 -13.04
C LEU A 86 -22.04 -8.00 -12.27
N CYS A 87 -22.00 -7.62 -10.99
CA CYS A 87 -23.20 -7.46 -10.18
C CYS A 87 -24.02 -6.21 -10.55
N SER A 88 -23.36 -5.11 -10.91
CA SER A 88 -24.02 -3.82 -11.19
C SER A 88 -24.30 -3.59 -12.67
N GLY A 89 -23.64 -4.32 -13.56
CA GLY A 89 -23.71 -4.13 -15.01
C GLY A 89 -23.14 -2.79 -15.49
N LYS A 90 -22.42 -2.05 -14.63
CA LYS A 90 -21.89 -0.71 -14.93
C LYS A 90 -20.45 -0.59 -14.46
N GLU A 91 -19.65 0.09 -15.26
CA GLU A 91 -18.31 0.53 -14.88
C GLU A 91 -18.36 2.03 -14.56
N SER A 92 -17.90 2.43 -13.37
CA SER A 92 -17.82 3.84 -12.97
C SER A 92 -16.46 4.14 -12.36
N LEU A 93 -15.73 5.09 -12.96
CA LEU A 93 -14.52 5.66 -12.37
C LEU A 93 -14.92 6.63 -11.26
N GLN A 94 -14.32 6.45 -10.08
CA GLN A 94 -14.52 7.31 -8.92
C GLN A 94 -13.18 7.92 -8.50
N LEU A 95 -13.23 9.15 -8.00
CA LEU A 95 -12.05 9.78 -7.39
C LEU A 95 -11.75 9.13 -6.05
N ALA A 96 -10.47 8.94 -5.75
CA ALA A 96 -10.05 8.46 -4.45
C ALA A 96 -10.25 9.55 -3.40
N SER A 97 -10.92 9.20 -2.31
CA SER A 97 -11.16 10.06 -1.15
C SER A 97 -10.39 9.60 0.09
N HIS A 98 -9.86 8.39 0.04
CA HIS A 98 -9.07 7.78 1.10
C HIS A 98 -7.83 7.10 0.50
N VAL A 99 -6.86 6.80 1.37
CA VAL A 99 -5.71 5.95 1.05
C VAL A 99 -5.57 4.92 2.17
N LEU A 100 -5.74 3.65 1.83
CA LEU A 100 -5.37 2.54 2.68
C LEU A 100 -3.85 2.37 2.67
N GLN A 101 -3.21 2.42 3.83
CA GLN A 101 -1.78 2.21 4.00
C GLN A 101 -1.49 0.93 4.75
N LEU A 102 -0.44 0.22 4.31
CA LEU A 102 0.03 -1.00 4.93
C LEU A 102 1.45 -0.82 5.43
N LEU A 103 1.60 -1.03 6.74
CA LEU A 103 2.88 -0.99 7.44
C LEU A 103 3.18 -2.38 7.98
N PHE A 104 4.39 -2.89 7.75
CA PHE A 104 4.90 -4.02 8.51
C PHE A 104 5.49 -3.53 9.83
N PHE A 105 5.15 -4.20 10.92
CA PHE A 105 5.65 -3.91 12.26
C PHE A 105 6.26 -5.17 12.87
N GLY A 106 7.58 -5.25 12.90
CA GLY A 106 8.34 -6.34 13.51
C GLY A 106 8.31 -6.28 15.04
N HIS A 107 8.40 -7.43 15.71
CA HIS A 107 8.40 -7.50 17.18
C HIS A 107 9.57 -6.72 17.82
N THR A 108 10.67 -6.57 17.09
CA THR A 108 11.87 -5.84 17.54
C THR A 108 11.80 -4.34 17.27
N GLY A 109 10.65 -3.84 16.79
CA GLY A 109 10.41 -2.42 16.51
C GLY A 109 10.74 -1.97 15.09
N PHE A 110 11.17 -2.87 14.20
CA PHE A 110 11.31 -2.56 12.77
C PHE A 110 9.96 -2.19 12.18
N ARG A 111 9.90 -1.05 11.47
CA ARG A 111 8.68 -0.56 10.84
C ARG A 111 8.97 -0.17 9.42
N PHE A 112 8.14 -0.62 8.48
CA PHE A 112 8.33 -0.29 7.08
C PHE A 112 7.01 -0.22 6.32
N PRO A 113 6.69 0.93 5.68
CA PRO A 113 5.52 1.04 4.82
C PRO A 113 5.81 0.35 3.49
N PHE A 114 5.00 -0.65 3.13
CA PHE A 114 5.29 -1.49 1.97
C PHE A 114 4.22 -1.43 0.88
N ALA A 115 3.00 -0.97 1.19
CA ALA A 115 1.94 -0.81 0.20
C ALA A 115 0.98 0.32 0.55
N HIS A 116 0.34 0.87 -0.48
CA HIS A 116 -0.73 1.85 -0.35
C HIS A 116 -1.75 1.69 -1.48
N TYR A 117 -3.02 1.94 -1.19
CA TYR A 117 -4.12 1.81 -2.14
C TYR A 117 -5.02 3.05 -2.06
N PRO A 118 -5.14 3.87 -3.12
CA PRO A 118 -6.09 4.96 -3.18
C PRO A 118 -7.50 4.38 -3.32
N THR A 119 -8.37 4.70 -2.38
CA THR A 119 -9.69 4.10 -2.19
C THR A 119 -10.75 5.20 -2.05
N THR A 120 -12.03 4.86 -2.24
CA THR A 120 -13.14 5.73 -1.81
C THR A 120 -13.61 5.36 -0.42
N GLN A 121 -13.71 4.05 -0.18
CA GLN A 121 -13.91 3.43 1.11
C GLN A 121 -13.60 1.95 0.89
N VAL A 122 -12.70 1.38 1.70
CA VAL A 122 -12.37 -0.03 1.57
C VAL A 122 -13.54 -0.87 2.04
N THR A 123 -13.95 -1.86 1.23
CA THR A 123 -14.93 -2.87 1.66
C THR A 123 -14.24 -4.00 2.44
N PRO A 124 -14.94 -4.69 3.36
CA PRO A 124 -14.35 -5.82 4.09
C PRO A 124 -13.78 -6.92 3.18
N SER A 125 -14.42 -7.18 2.03
CA SER A 125 -13.96 -8.16 1.05
C SER A 125 -12.67 -7.73 0.33
N GLU A 126 -12.56 -6.44 -0.04
CA GLU A 126 -11.30 -5.88 -0.57
C GLU A 126 -10.18 -5.98 0.47
N LEU A 127 -10.48 -5.62 1.72
CA LEU A 127 -9.51 -5.70 2.81
C LEU A 127 -8.99 -7.12 3.02
N LEU A 128 -9.88 -8.12 2.94
CA LEU A 128 -9.50 -9.54 3.02
C LEU A 128 -8.53 -9.95 1.90
N LEU A 129 -8.83 -9.58 0.66
CA LEU A 129 -7.95 -9.89 -0.48
C LEU A 129 -6.60 -9.18 -0.35
N ILE A 130 -6.59 -7.89 -0.02
CA ILE A 130 -5.38 -7.10 0.19
C ILE A 130 -4.53 -7.70 1.33
N PHE A 131 -5.16 -8.09 2.44
CA PHE A 131 -4.48 -8.68 3.58
C PHE A 131 -3.78 -9.99 3.20
N TRP A 132 -4.49 -10.94 2.59
CA TRP A 132 -3.90 -12.22 2.22
C TRP A 132 -2.84 -12.10 1.11
N GLN A 133 -3.05 -11.20 0.16
CA GLN A 133 -2.03 -10.87 -0.82
C GLN A 133 -0.77 -10.31 -0.15
N SER A 134 -0.93 -9.45 0.86
CA SER A 134 0.17 -8.87 1.63
C SER A 134 0.93 -9.92 2.43
N VAL A 135 0.22 -10.82 3.14
CA VAL A 135 0.82 -11.94 3.87
C VAL A 135 1.65 -12.82 2.93
N LYS A 136 1.08 -13.20 1.77
CA LYS A 136 1.78 -13.99 0.75
C LYS A 136 3.04 -13.27 0.26
N MET A 137 2.93 -11.99 -0.08
CA MET A 137 4.06 -11.22 -0.59
C MET A 137 5.16 -11.03 0.45
N LEU A 138 4.82 -10.73 1.70
CA LEU A 138 5.80 -10.64 2.80
C LEU A 138 6.51 -11.97 3.04
N GLY A 139 5.78 -13.09 2.98
CA GLY A 139 6.35 -14.43 3.10
C GLY A 139 7.40 -14.75 2.02
N LEU A 140 7.19 -14.29 0.78
CA LEU A 140 8.18 -14.44 -0.30
C LEU A 140 9.51 -13.70 -0.01
N PHE A 141 9.48 -12.69 0.85
CA PHE A 141 10.65 -11.92 1.28
C PHE A 141 11.16 -12.31 2.67
N SER A 142 10.74 -13.47 3.18
CA SER A 142 11.12 -14.03 4.49
C SER A 142 10.58 -13.26 5.69
N PHE A 143 9.50 -12.49 5.52
CA PHE A 143 8.78 -11.86 6.63
C PHE A 143 7.57 -12.71 7.03
N THR A 144 7.42 -12.94 8.32
CA THR A 144 6.32 -13.73 8.90
C THR A 144 5.32 -12.80 9.57
N VAL A 145 4.05 -12.93 9.17
CA VAL A 145 2.94 -12.16 9.75
C VAL A 145 2.24 -13.01 10.80
N THR A 146 2.25 -12.55 12.05
CA THR A 146 1.67 -13.23 13.22
C THR A 146 0.41 -12.53 13.75
N TYR A 147 0.25 -11.24 13.48
CA TYR A 147 -0.94 -10.48 13.88
C TYR A 147 -1.29 -9.40 12.85
N VAL A 148 -2.51 -8.88 12.97
CA VAL A 148 -2.98 -7.70 12.25
C VAL A 148 -3.47 -6.67 13.25
N SER A 149 -3.13 -5.40 13.03
CA SER A 149 -3.59 -4.28 13.83
C SER A 149 -4.45 -3.37 12.96
N LEU A 150 -5.67 -3.12 13.42
CA LEU A 150 -6.70 -2.37 12.72
C LEU A 150 -7.24 -1.30 13.67
N ASP A 151 -7.79 -0.22 13.11
CA ASP A 151 -8.57 0.73 13.90
C ASP A 151 -9.95 0.17 14.29
N GLY A 152 -10.71 0.95 15.06
CA GLY A 152 -12.07 0.64 15.45
C GLY A 152 -13.14 0.98 14.40
N ALA A 153 -12.83 1.10 13.11
CA ALA A 153 -13.83 1.38 12.09
C ALA A 153 -14.79 0.20 11.88
N GLN A 154 -16.00 0.49 11.39
CA GLN A 154 -17.01 -0.55 11.13
C GLN A 154 -16.53 -1.57 10.09
N CYS A 155 -15.85 -1.12 9.02
CA CYS A 155 -15.28 -1.99 8.00
C CYS A 155 -14.32 -3.03 8.60
N ASN A 156 -13.43 -2.59 9.49
CA ASN A 156 -12.47 -3.45 10.16
C ASN A 156 -13.13 -4.47 11.10
N ARG A 157 -14.20 -4.07 11.81
CA ARG A 157 -15.01 -5.00 12.59
C ARG A 157 -15.68 -6.07 11.72
N ASP A 158 -16.19 -5.69 10.56
CA ASP A 158 -16.86 -6.63 9.67
C ASP A 158 -15.86 -7.55 8.97
N PHE A 159 -14.67 -7.06 8.62
CA PHE A 159 -13.55 -7.88 8.17
C PHE A 159 -13.20 -8.97 9.18
N MET A 160 -13.12 -8.64 10.47
CA MET A 160 -12.82 -9.62 11.53
C MET A 160 -13.91 -10.70 11.69
N LYS A 161 -15.13 -10.50 11.18
CA LYS A 161 -16.22 -11.49 11.22
C LYS A 161 -16.31 -12.38 9.99
N ILE A 162 -15.54 -12.08 8.93
CA ILE A 162 -15.55 -12.87 7.68
C ILE A 162 -14.79 -14.20 7.87
N ASN A 163 -13.91 -14.27 8.87
CA ASN A 163 -13.22 -15.48 9.30
C ASN A 163 -13.89 -16.09 10.53
#